data_AF-A0AAF0MPG2-F1
#
_entry.id   AF-A0AAF0MPG2-F1
#
_cell.length_a   1.000
_cell.length_b   1.000
_cell.length_c   1.000
_cell.angle_alpha   90.00
_cell.angle_beta   90.00
_cell.angle_gamma   90.00
#
_symmetry.space_group_name_H-M   'P 1'
#
loop_
_entity.id
_entity.type
_entity.pdbx_description
1 polymer ?
#
loop_
_entity_poly.entity_id
_entity_poly.type
_entity_poly.pdbx_seq_one_letter_code
_entity_poly.pdbx_strand_id
1 'polypeptide(L)'
;MAEETQKSFGKMTVIAILLGAIVSLVYYYYTSNWLPAIGLFLLVVGVYELLSSFFRSTQDDRWGTNESGAAALFGFLMVAAGGAIVVYQYADSIIIPIVFALVVIILYVVYSLFRKRNA
;
A
#
# COMPACT_ATOMS: atom_id res chain seq x y z
N MET A 1 -21.58 14.92 9.73
CA MET A 1 -20.23 14.52 10.20
C MET A 1 -19.61 13.45 9.33
N ALA A 2 -20.28 12.32 9.02
CA ALA A 2 -19.71 11.27 8.16
C ALA A 2 -19.32 11.73 6.72
N GLU A 3 -20.10 12.61 6.09
CA GLU A 3 -19.78 13.15 4.75
C GLU A 3 -18.52 14.04 4.72
N GLU A 4 -18.23 14.78 5.79
CA GLU A 4 -17.01 15.62 5.85
C GLU A 4 -15.76 14.77 6.04
N THR A 5 -15.83 13.72 6.86
CA THR A 5 -14.72 12.79 7.07
C THR A 5 -14.41 12.01 5.78
N GLN A 6 -15.42 11.57 5.04
CA GLN A 6 -15.25 10.90 3.75
C GLN A 6 -14.65 11.83 2.68
N LYS A 7 -15.09 13.10 2.59
CA LYS A 7 -14.46 14.11 1.72
C LYS A 7 -13.01 14.41 2.11
N SER A 8 -12.67 14.31 3.39
CA SER A 8 -11.30 14.51 3.88
C SER A 8 -10.36 13.39 3.43
N PHE A 9 -10.77 12.11 3.56
CA PHE A 9 -9.96 10.97 3.12
C PHE A 9 -9.73 10.97 1.60
N GLY A 10 -10.75 11.30 0.81
CA GLY A 10 -10.58 11.44 -0.65
C GLY A 10 -9.51 12.48 -1.02
N LYS A 11 -9.49 13.63 -0.33
CA LYS A 11 -8.45 14.66 -0.53
C LYS A 11 -7.07 14.16 -0.10
N MET A 12 -6.96 13.45 1.02
CA MET A 12 -5.69 12.89 1.47
C MET A 12 -5.15 11.82 0.51
N THR A 13 -6.02 10.99 -0.07
CA THR A 13 -5.61 9.97 -1.05
C THR A 13 -5.06 10.63 -2.32
N VAL A 14 -5.70 11.69 -2.80
CA VAL A 14 -5.19 12.47 -3.94
C VAL A 14 -3.82 13.06 -3.63
N ILE A 15 -3.62 13.62 -2.42
CA ILE A 15 -2.31 14.14 -1.99
C ILE A 15 -1.26 13.03 -1.97
N ALA A 16 -1.59 11.85 -1.43
CA ALA A 16 -0.67 10.71 -1.41
C ALA A 16 -0.29 10.20 -2.79
N ILE A 17 -1.26 10.15 -3.73
CA ILE A 17 -1.00 9.80 -5.14
C ILE A 17 -0.08 10.82 -5.79
N LEU A 18 -0.34 12.12 -5.59
CA LEU A 18 0.50 13.18 -6.15
C LEU A 18 1.92 13.14 -5.58
N LEU A 19 2.07 12.93 -4.27
CA LEU A 19 3.38 12.75 -3.64
C LEU A 19 4.10 11.51 -4.17
N GLY A 20 3.39 10.38 -4.31
CA GLY A 20 3.94 9.16 -4.92
C GLY A 20 4.42 9.41 -6.34
N ALA A 21 3.63 10.12 -7.15
CA ALA A 21 4.00 10.47 -8.53
C ALA A 21 5.24 11.38 -8.57
N ILE A 22 5.31 12.40 -7.70
CA ILE A 22 6.47 13.30 -7.62
C ILE A 22 7.73 12.52 -7.24
N VAL A 23 7.69 11.70 -6.18
CA VAL A 23 8.84 10.89 -5.73
C VAL A 23 9.33 9.96 -6.85
N SER A 24 8.38 9.34 -7.57
CA SER A 24 8.69 8.40 -8.64
C SER A 24 9.27 9.08 -9.87
N LEU A 25 8.76 10.26 -10.24
CA LEU A 25 9.29 11.06 -11.34
C LEU A 25 10.69 11.61 -11.02
N VAL A 26 10.91 12.07 -9.79
CA VAL A 26 12.24 12.50 -9.33
C VAL A 26 13.22 11.33 -9.42
N TYR A 27 12.82 10.15 -8.93
CA TYR A 27 13.64 8.96 -9.02
C TYR A 27 13.97 8.59 -10.48
N TYR A 28 12.96 8.59 -11.36
CA TYR A 28 13.13 8.32 -12.78
C TYR A 28 14.09 9.32 -13.44
N TYR A 29 13.99 10.60 -13.10
CA TYR A 29 14.86 11.65 -13.65
C TYR A 29 16.34 11.36 -13.36
N TYR A 30 16.68 10.87 -12.17
CA TYR A 30 18.08 10.57 -11.80
C TYR A 30 18.59 9.22 -12.30
N THR A 31 17.70 8.22 -12.41
CA THR A 31 18.12 6.84 -12.71
C THR A 31 17.83 6.39 -14.13
N SER A 32 16.98 7.13 -14.86
CA SER A 32 16.42 6.75 -16.17
C SER A 32 15.77 5.36 -16.19
N ASN A 33 15.40 4.81 -15.02
CA ASN A 33 14.83 3.48 -14.88
C ASN A 33 13.36 3.56 -14.46
N TRP A 34 12.47 3.20 -15.38
CA TRP A 34 11.03 3.31 -15.20
C TRP A 34 10.47 2.25 -14.25
N LEU A 35 11.09 1.07 -14.17
CA LEU A 35 10.56 -0.05 -13.40
C LEU A 35 10.60 0.22 -11.87
N PRO A 36 11.74 0.63 -11.26
CA PRO A 36 11.79 1.00 -9.86
C PRO A 36 11.05 2.29 -9.54
N ALA A 37 10.91 3.20 -10.50
CA ALA A 37 10.05 4.37 -10.34
C ALA A 37 8.58 3.97 -10.15
N ILE A 38 8.06 3.02 -10.94
CA ILE A 38 6.73 2.45 -10.72
C ILE A 38 6.67 1.70 -9.39
N GLY A 39 7.73 0.96 -9.04
CA GLY A 39 7.84 0.29 -7.73
C GLY A 39 7.71 1.27 -6.56
N LEU A 40 8.42 2.40 -6.62
CA LEU A 40 8.35 3.49 -5.64
C LEU A 40 6.96 4.12 -5.57
N PHE A 41 6.31 4.35 -6.71
CA PHE A 41 4.94 4.85 -6.76
C PHE A 41 3.98 3.94 -5.99
N LEU A 42 4.01 2.64 -6.33
CA LEU A 42 3.19 1.63 -5.67
C LEU A 42 3.51 1.53 -4.18
N LEU A 43 4.77 1.65 -3.79
CA LEU A 43 5.18 1.59 -2.39
C LEU A 43 4.63 2.78 -1.60
N VAL A 44 4.72 4.01 -2.12
CA VAL A 44 4.19 5.20 -1.45
C VAL A 44 2.67 5.12 -1.30
N VAL A 45 1.96 4.79 -2.39
CA VAL A 45 0.50 4.66 -2.36
C VAL A 45 0.07 3.51 -1.46
N GLY A 46 0.78 2.38 -1.52
CA GLY A 46 0.52 1.20 -0.70
C GLY A 46 0.70 1.47 0.78
N VAL A 47 1.79 2.13 1.18
CA VAL A 47 2.03 2.55 2.57
C VAL A 47 0.93 3.50 3.04
N TYR A 48 0.53 4.46 2.20
CA TYR A 48 -0.57 5.36 2.53
C TYR A 48 -1.90 4.61 2.73
N GLU A 49 -2.30 3.71 1.83
CA GLU A 49 -3.53 2.93 1.98
C GLU A 49 -3.50 2.07 3.25
N LEU A 50 -2.35 1.45 3.54
CA LEU A 50 -2.09 0.71 4.77
C LEU A 50 -2.28 1.57 6.03
N LEU A 51 -1.66 2.76 6.07
CA LEU A 51 -1.79 3.67 7.20
C LEU A 51 -3.21 4.19 7.34
N SER A 52 -3.84 4.56 6.22
CA SER A 52 -5.21 5.06 6.18
C SER A 52 -6.21 4.00 6.65
N SER A 53 -5.90 2.70 6.46
CA SER A 53 -6.74 1.60 6.91
C SER A 53 -7.01 1.62 8.41
N PHE A 54 -6.08 2.13 9.22
CA PHE A 54 -6.27 2.25 10.68
C PHE A 54 -7.24 3.37 11.09
N PHE A 55 -7.47 4.33 10.20
CA PHE A 55 -8.34 5.49 10.45
C PHE A 55 -9.70 5.41 9.74
N ARG A 56 -9.88 4.45 8.83
CA ARG A 56 -11.16 4.19 8.15
C ARG A 56 -12.11 3.38 9.02
N SER A 57 -13.41 3.48 8.74
CA SER A 57 -14.44 2.77 9.48
C SER A 57 -14.21 1.24 9.46
N THR A 58 -14.35 0.63 10.63
CA THR A 58 -14.38 -0.81 10.84
C THR A 58 -15.78 -1.40 10.69
N GLN A 59 -16.81 -0.58 10.48
CA GLN A 59 -18.16 -1.08 10.20
C GLN A 59 -18.12 -1.86 8.89
N ASP A 60 -18.61 -3.10 8.95
CA ASP A 60 -18.73 -3.94 7.77
C ASP A 60 -19.76 -3.33 6.82
N ASP A 61 -19.42 -3.27 5.54
CA ASP A 61 -20.35 -2.87 4.51
C ASP A 61 -21.41 -3.98 4.29
N ARG A 62 -22.42 -3.69 3.47
CA ARG A 62 -23.48 -4.66 3.12
C ARG A 62 -22.95 -5.90 2.37
N TRP A 63 -21.68 -5.91 1.98
CA TRP A 63 -21.01 -6.96 1.22
C TRP A 63 -20.07 -7.80 2.10
N GLY A 64 -20.01 -7.54 3.41
CA GLY A 64 -19.19 -8.29 4.37
C GLY A 64 -17.72 -7.89 4.36
N THR A 65 -17.36 -6.75 3.77
CA THR A 65 -16.01 -6.20 3.75
C THR A 65 -16.01 -4.80 4.35
N ASN A 66 -15.37 -4.61 5.51
CA ASN A 66 -15.17 -3.24 6.00
C ASN A 66 -14.20 -2.46 5.10
N GLU A 67 -14.47 -1.16 4.97
CA GLU A 67 -13.68 -0.21 4.17
C GLU A 67 -12.21 -0.20 4.61
N SER A 68 -11.97 -0.32 5.91
CA SER A 68 -10.64 -0.45 6.51
C SER A 68 -9.93 -1.75 6.11
N GLY A 69 -10.63 -2.89 6.00
CA GLY A 69 -10.03 -4.17 5.61
C GLY A 69 -9.64 -4.20 4.14
N ALA A 70 -10.49 -3.65 3.27
CA ALA A 70 -10.16 -3.47 1.87
C ALA A 70 -8.94 -2.55 1.68
N ALA A 71 -8.88 -1.42 2.39
CA ALA A 71 -7.74 -0.51 2.38
C ALA A 71 -6.44 -1.20 2.82
N ALA A 72 -6.50 -2.01 3.89
CA ALA A 72 -5.35 -2.77 4.35
C ALA A 72 -4.89 -3.79 3.30
N LEU A 73 -5.80 -4.57 2.72
CA LEU A 73 -5.48 -5.54 1.68
C LEU A 73 -4.80 -4.88 0.48
N PHE A 74 -5.40 -3.82 -0.07
CA PHE A 74 -4.82 -3.07 -1.20
C PHE A 74 -3.46 -2.48 -0.83
N GLY A 75 -3.32 -1.90 0.37
CA GLY A 75 -2.06 -1.36 0.86
C GLY A 75 -0.96 -2.42 0.93
N PHE A 76 -1.24 -3.58 1.54
CA PHE A 76 -0.28 -4.69 1.62
C PHE A 76 0.11 -5.23 0.24
N LEU A 77 -0.83 -5.38 -0.69
CA LEU A 77 -0.53 -5.83 -2.06
C LEU A 77 0.34 -4.84 -2.81
N MET A 78 0.04 -3.54 -2.71
CA MET A 78 0.83 -2.48 -3.33
C MET A 78 2.24 -2.38 -2.73
N VAL A 79 2.39 -2.55 -1.41
CA VAL A 79 3.71 -2.63 -0.75
C VAL A 79 4.46 -3.88 -1.17
N ALA A 80 3.80 -5.04 -1.25
CA ALA A 80 4.43 -6.28 -1.69
C ALA A 80 4.98 -6.16 -3.12
N ALA A 81 4.15 -5.69 -4.04
CA ALA A 81 4.54 -5.52 -5.45
C ALA A 81 5.58 -4.39 -5.61
N GLY A 82 5.29 -3.21 -5.07
CA GLY A 82 6.17 -2.05 -5.18
C GLY A 82 7.53 -2.27 -4.52
N GLY A 83 7.53 -2.83 -3.32
CA GLY A 83 8.75 -3.17 -2.60
C GLY A 83 9.55 -4.29 -3.25
N ALA A 84 8.90 -5.35 -3.78
CA ALA A 84 9.61 -6.37 -4.53
C ALA A 84 10.30 -5.80 -5.79
N ILE A 85 9.64 -4.90 -6.51
CA ILE A 85 10.21 -4.23 -7.68
C ILE A 85 11.43 -3.37 -7.30
N VAL A 86 11.33 -2.60 -6.21
CA VAL A 86 12.45 -1.78 -5.72
C VAL A 86 13.60 -2.67 -5.23
N VAL A 87 13.32 -3.71 -4.45
CA VAL A 87 14.31 -4.66 -3.96
C VAL A 87 15.01 -5.38 -5.12
N TYR A 88 14.28 -5.72 -6.19
CA TYR A 88 14.86 -6.38 -7.37
C TYR A 88 15.97 -5.56 -8.03
N GLN A 89 15.91 -4.22 -7.95
CA GLN A 89 16.96 -3.38 -8.50
C GLN A 89 18.30 -3.51 -7.77
N TYR A 90 18.27 -3.82 -6.46
CA TYR A 90 19.46 -3.90 -5.62
C TYR A 90 19.86 -5.34 -5.29
N ALA A 91 19.02 -6.32 -5.63
CA ALA A 91 19.26 -7.71 -5.33
C ALA A 91 20.05 -8.39 -6.45
N ASP A 92 21.09 -9.15 -6.08
CA ASP A 92 21.85 -9.98 -7.01
C ASP A 92 21.06 -11.22 -7.48
N SER A 93 19.88 -11.45 -6.93
CA SER A 93 19.03 -12.61 -7.21
C SER A 93 17.55 -12.28 -7.07
N ILE A 94 16.74 -12.89 -7.95
CA ILE A 94 15.26 -12.79 -7.91
C ILE A 94 14.64 -13.40 -6.66
N ILE A 95 15.39 -14.23 -5.92
CA ILE A 95 14.91 -14.87 -4.69
C ILE A 95 14.58 -13.81 -3.62
N ILE A 96 15.39 -12.75 -3.49
CA ILE A 96 15.21 -11.74 -2.44
C ILE A 96 13.89 -10.96 -2.61
N PRO A 97 13.55 -10.44 -3.81
CA PRO A 97 12.23 -9.85 -4.08
C PRO A 97 11.05 -10.77 -3.80
N ILE A 98 11.16 -12.06 -4.14
CA ILE A 98 10.10 -13.04 -3.91
C ILE A 98 9.90 -13.26 -2.40
N VAL A 99 11.00 -13.43 -1.65
CA VAL A 99 10.96 -13.56 -0.19
C VAL A 99 10.34 -12.32 0.43
N PHE A 100 10.71 -11.12 -0.02
CA PHE A 100 10.09 -9.88 0.44
C PHE A 100 8.57 -9.86 0.21
N ALA A 101 8.11 -10.17 -1.00
CA ALA A 101 6.68 -10.20 -1.33
C ALA A 101 5.92 -11.21 -0.46
N LEU A 102 6.49 -12.41 -0.26
CA LEU A 102 5.90 -13.45 0.60
C LEU A 102 5.81 -12.99 2.06
N VAL A 103 6.85 -12.36 2.59
CA VAL A 103 6.83 -11.80 3.96
C VAL A 103 5.71 -10.78 4.11
N VAL A 104 5.54 -9.86 3.15
CA VAL A 104 4.48 -8.84 3.20
C VAL A 104 3.08 -9.48 3.14
N ILE A 105 2.89 -10.52 2.32
CA ILE A 105 1.62 -11.27 2.27
C ILE A 105 1.35 -11.99 3.59
N ILE A 106 2.37 -12.63 4.19
CA ILE A 106 2.25 -13.28 5.50
C ILE A 106 1.87 -12.25 6.57
N LEU A 107 2.48 -11.06 6.56
CA LEU A 107 2.14 -9.98 7.48
C LEU A 107 0.68 -9.54 7.34
N TYR A 108 0.14 -9.49 6.12
CA TYR A 108 -1.28 -9.24 5.89
C TYR A 108 -2.17 -10.35 6.49
N VAL A 109 -1.83 -11.63 6.25
CA VAL A 109 -2.59 -12.76 6.81
C VAL A 109 -2.59 -12.67 8.34
N VAL A 110 -1.44 -12.45 8.95
CA VAL A 110 -1.30 -12.28 10.40
C VAL A 110 -2.15 -11.09 10.89
N TYR A 111 -2.06 -9.94 10.22
CA TYR A 111 -2.88 -8.76 10.53
C TYR A 111 -4.39 -9.07 10.47
N SER A 112 -4.85 -9.73 9.41
CA SER A 112 -6.27 -10.09 9.25
C SER A 112 -6.75 -11.06 10.33
N LEU A 113 -5.91 -12.02 10.73
CA LEU A 113 -6.23 -12.97 11.81
C LEU A 113 -6.34 -12.27 13.16
N PHE A 114 -5.41 -11.37 13.49
CA PHE A 114 -5.47 -10.59 14.72
C PHE A 114 -6.70 -9.69 14.78
N ARG A 115 -7.06 -9.06 13.66
CA ARG A 115 -8.27 -8.23 13.57
C ARG A 115 -9.53 -9.06 13.81
N LYS A 116 -9.62 -10.25 13.21
CA LYS A 116 -10.77 -11.17 13.42
C LYS A 116 -10.88 -11.63 14.87
N ARG A 117 -9.77 -11.76 15.59
CA ARG A 117 -9.77 -12.16 17.01
C ARG A 117 -10.26 -11.05 17.96
N ASN A 118 -10.10 -9.79 17.56
CA ASN A 118 -10.43 -8.62 18.38
C ASN A 118 -11.79 -7.99 18.03
N ALA A 119 -12.51 -8.51 17.03
CA ALA A 119 -13.86 -8.11 16.63
C ALA A 119 -14.90 -9.01 17.31
#